data_AF-V9E5Y9-F1
#
_entry.id   AF-V9E5Y9-F1
#
_cell.length_a   1.000
_cell.length_b   1.000
_cell.length_c   1.000
_cell.angle_alpha   90.00
_cell.angle_beta   90.00
_cell.angle_gamma   90.00
#
_symmetry.space_group_name_H-M   'P 1'
#
loop_
_entity.id
_entity.type
_entity.pdbx_description
1 polymer ?
#
loop_
_entity_poly.entity_id
_entity_poly.type
_entity_poly.pdbx_seq_one_letter_code
_entity_poly.pdbx_strand_id
1 'polypeptide(L)' 'MEQLVAAVVSAYLELDSVTLSKCLLTLHSVIEQAMLNRGGNEYKVPHLGKDKWLCIGDLPLSLPCSSEIANAAFDEVIV' A
#
# COMPACT_ATOMS: atom_id res chain seq x y z
N MET A 1 12.70 18.72 21.58
CA MET A 1 11.36 18.10 21.48
C MET A 1 10.44 18.96 20.63
N GLU A 2 10.28 20.25 20.91
CA GLU A 2 9.44 21.17 20.12
C GLU A 2 9.84 21.25 18.63
N GLN A 3 11.14 21.29 18.34
CA GLN A 3 11.63 21.30 16.96
C GLN A 3 11.26 20.03 16.18
N LEU A 4 11.24 18.86 16.85
CA LEU A 4 10.82 17.60 16.23
C LEU A 4 9.33 17.63 15.91
N VAL A 5 8.50 18.09 16.85
CA VAL A 5 7.05 18.22 16.65
C VAL A 5 6.75 19.19 15.51
N ALA A 6 7.40 20.36 15.50
CA ALA A 6 7.23 21.35 14.43
C ALA A 6 7.65 20.80 13.06
N ALA A 7 8.78 20.08 12.98
CA ALA A 7 9.24 19.46 11.74
C ALA A 7 8.26 18.41 11.20
N VAL A 8 7.73 17.54 12.08
CA VAL A 8 6.74 16.52 11.70
C VAL A 8 5.44 17.14 11.22
N VAL A 9 4.95 18.19 11.90
CA VAL A 9 3.73 18.90 11.48
C VAL A 9 3.94 19.59 10.14
N SER A 10 5.09 20.25 9.91
CA SER A 10 5.42 20.86 8.61
C SER A 10 5.42 19.81 7.50
N ALA A 11 6.14 18.70 7.70
CA ALA A 11 6.21 17.62 6.72
C ALA A 11 4.84 17.00 6.42
N TYR A 12 3.97 16.87 7.42
CA TYR A 12 2.60 16.41 7.23
C TYR A 12 1.76 17.38 6.38
N LEU A 13 1.87 18.68 6.65
CA LEU A 13 1.14 19.72 5.90
C LEU A 13 1.67 19.90 4.46
N GLU A 14 2.96 19.67 4.25
CA GLU A 14 3.61 19.72 2.94
C GLU A 14 3.40 18.46 2.10
N LEU A 15 2.97 17.35 2.72
CA LEU A 15 2.77 16.09 2.02
C LEU A 15 1.58 16.18 1.05
N ASP A 16 1.92 16.10 -0.24
CA ASP A 16 0.94 16.09 -1.32
C ASP A 16 0.01 14.86 -1.25
N SER A 17 -1.29 15.08 -1.40
CA SER A 17 -2.32 14.04 -1.26
C SER A 17 -2.20 12.95 -2.32
N VAL A 18 -1.79 13.32 -3.54
CA VAL A 18 -1.55 12.36 -4.63
C VAL A 18 -0.36 11.45 -4.30
N THR A 19 0.69 12.02 -3.73
CA THR A 19 1.85 11.26 -3.22
C THR A 19 1.42 10.29 -2.13
N LEU A 20 0.60 10.74 -1.18
CA LEU A 20 0.06 9.87 -0.12
C LEU A 20 -0.77 8.72 -0.70
N SER A 21 -1.69 8.97 -1.65
CA SER A 21 -2.46 7.93 -2.33
C SER A 21 -1.57 6.92 -3.07
N LYS A 22 -0.53 7.39 -3.76
CA LYS A 22 0.43 6.51 -4.44
C LYS A 22 1.22 5.65 -3.45
N CYS A 23 1.58 6.19 -2.29
CA CYS A 23 2.23 5.45 -1.22
C CYS A 23 1.31 4.36 -0.64
N LEU A 24 0.04 4.68 -0.36
CA LEU A 24 -0.96 3.72 0.13
C LEU A 24 -1.16 2.56 -0.85
N LEU A 25 -1.31 2.82 -2.15
CA LEU A 25 -1.42 1.76 -3.16
C LEU A 25 -0.17 0.88 -3.22
N THR A 26 1.01 1.47 -3.06
CA THR A 26 2.26 0.70 -3.00
C THR A 26 2.31 -0.18 -1.76
N LEU A 27 1.87 0.35 -0.61
CA LEU A 27 1.78 -0.41 0.65
C LEU A 27 0.82 -1.59 0.53
N HIS A 28 -0.36 -1.42 -0.08
CA HIS A 28 -1.28 -2.53 -0.32
C HIS A 28 -0.63 -3.65 -1.15
N SER A 29 0.12 -3.29 -2.19
CA SER A 29 0.84 -4.25 -3.01
C SER A 29 1.95 -4.97 -2.24
N VAL A 30 2.68 -4.25 -1.38
CA VAL A 30 3.69 -4.85 -0.49
C VAL A 30 3.05 -5.84 0.48
N ILE A 31 1.91 -5.49 1.09
CA ILE A 31 1.19 -6.37 2.01
C ILE A 31 0.75 -7.65 1.31
N GLU A 32 0.17 -7.53 0.11
CA GLU A 32 -0.23 -8.70 -0.70
C GLU A 32 0.98 -9.59 -1.02
N GLN A 33 2.10 -9.04 -1.47
CA GLN A 33 3.30 -9.84 -1.75
C GLN A 33 3.88 -10.51 -0.50
N ALA A 34 3.84 -9.82 0.65
CA ALA A 34 4.26 -10.40 1.92
C ALA A 34 3.35 -11.56 2.35
N MET A 35 2.03 -11.42 2.18
CA MET A 35 1.06 -12.48 2.47
C MET A 35 1.28 -13.70 1.57
N LEU A 36 1.47 -13.51 0.26
CA LEU A 36 1.81 -14.59 -0.68
C LEU A 36 3.13 -15.28 -0.31
N ASN A 37 4.08 -14.54 0.26
CA ASN A 37 5.36 -15.07 0.74
C ASN A 37 5.32 -15.48 2.23
N ARG A 38 4.13 -15.78 2.80
CA ARG A 38 3.97 -16.26 4.19
C ARG A 38 4.64 -15.36 5.24
N GLY A 39 4.59 -14.05 5.03
CA GLY A 39 5.23 -13.04 5.88
C GLY A 39 6.71 -12.79 5.61
N GLY A 40 7.32 -13.52 4.68
CA GLY A 40 8.68 -13.27 4.19
C GLY A 40 8.79 -11.97 3.39
N ASN A 41 10.02 -11.53 3.10
CA ASN A 41 10.32 -10.30 2.36
C ASN A 41 11.03 -10.55 1.01
N GLU A 42 11.20 -11.82 0.63
CA GLU A 42 11.84 -12.21 -0.63
C GLU A 42 10.83 -12.12 -1.79
N TYR A 43 10.42 -10.90 -2.12
CA TYR A 43 9.51 -10.63 -3.22
C TYR A 43 9.87 -9.35 -3.96
N LYS A 44 9.33 -9.19 -5.17
CA LYS A 44 9.41 -7.94 -5.93
C LYS A 44 8.07 -7.23 -5.84
N VAL A 45 8.10 -5.93 -5.59
CA VAL A 45 6.88 -5.12 -5.63
C VAL A 45 6.51 -4.84 -7.10
N PRO A 46 5.32 -5.24 -7.56
CA PRO A 46 4.91 -5.03 -8.94
C PRO A 46 4.75 -3.54 -9.29
N HIS A 47 5.05 -3.20 -10.54
CA HIS A 47 4.88 -1.85 -11.05
C HIS A 47 3.41 -1.57 -11.38
N LEU A 48 2.70 -0.90 -10.46
CA LEU A 48 1.26 -0.59 -10.59
C LEU A 48 0.90 0.47 -11.66
N GLY A 49 1.88 1.12 -12.30
CA GLY A 49 1.62 2.15 -13.32
C GLY A 49 0.84 3.36 -12.80
N LYS A 50 1.01 3.71 -11.51
CA LYS A 50 0.19 4.73 -10.79
C LYS A 50 0.10 6.08 -11.51
N ASP A 51 1.17 6.52 -12.19
CA ASP A 51 1.15 7.78 -12.93
C ASP A 51 0.23 7.74 -14.15
N LYS A 52 0.07 6.57 -14.79
CA LYS A 52 -0.87 6.39 -15.90
C LYS A 52 -2.32 6.55 -15.41
N TRP A 53 -2.65 5.92 -14.29
CA TRP A 53 -3.97 6.01 -13.66
C TRP A 53 -4.29 7.43 -13.21
N LEU A 54 -3.31 8.10 -12.60
CA LEU A 54 -3.45 9.52 -12.23
C LEU A 54 -3.70 10.41 -13.46
N CYS A 55 -2.96 10.17 -14.56
CA CYS A 55 -3.09 10.97 -15.79
C CYS A 55 -4.49 10.89 -16.39
N ILE A 56 -5.19 9.76 -16.25
CA ILE A 56 -6.56 9.58 -16.72
C ILE A 56 -7.63 9.94 -15.67
N GLY A 57 -7.20 10.40 -14.49
CA GLY A 57 -8.11 10.78 -13.40
C GLY A 57 -8.77 9.60 -12.67
N ASP A 58 -8.22 8.40 -12.80
CA ASP A 58 -8.81 7.15 -12.28
C ASP A 58 -7.80 6.40 -11.39
N LEU A 59 -7.09 7.13 -10.53
CA LEU A 59 -6.22 6.51 -9.53
C LEU A 59 -7.08 5.77 -8.50
N PRO A 60 -6.93 4.44 -8.34
CA PRO A 60 -7.78 3.68 -7.43
C PRO A 60 -7.52 4.07 -5.97
N LEU A 61 -8.56 3.95 -5.13
CA LEU A 61 -8.46 4.13 -3.68
C LEU A 61 -7.85 2.91 -2.98
N SER A 62 -8.08 1.71 -3.52
CA SER A 62 -7.58 0.45 -2.99
C SER A 62 -7.25 -0.52 -4.13
N LEU A 63 -6.42 -1.52 -3.84
CA LEU A 63 -6.15 -2.62 -4.77
C LEU A 63 -7.08 -3.79 -4.43
N PRO A 64 -7.51 -4.57 -5.44
CA PRO A 64 -8.19 -5.83 -5.19
C PRO A 64 -7.25 -6.79 -4.44
N CYS A 65 -7.80 -7.59 -3.54
CA CYS A 65 -7.07 -8.67 -2.87
C CYS A 65 -7.21 -9.96 -3.70
N SER A 66 -6.11 -10.68 -3.92
CA SER A 66 -6.16 -11.98 -4.59
C SER A 66 -6.99 -13.02 -3.82
N SER A 67 -7.70 -13.87 -4.57
CA SER A 67 -8.47 -14.97 -3.99
C SER A 67 -7.59 -16.01 -3.28
N GLU A 68 -6.32 -16.12 -3.66
CA GLU A 68 -5.35 -17.02 -3.01
C GLU A 68 -5.14 -16.63 -1.54
N ILE A 69 -4.87 -15.34 -1.27
CA ILE A 69 -4.73 -14.84 0.10
C ILE A 69 -6.04 -14.99 0.86
N ALA A 70 -7.16 -14.61 0.25
CA ALA A 70 -8.46 -14.70 0.89
C ALA A 70 -8.77 -16.14 1.31
N ASN A 71 -8.58 -17.12 0.41
CA ASN A 71 -8.83 -18.53 0.70
C ASN A 71 -7.88 -19.06 1.76
N ALA A 72 -6.58 -18.74 1.69
CA ALA A 72 -5.62 -19.15 2.71
C ALA A 72 -6.01 -18.67 4.12
N ALA A 73 -6.53 -17.44 4.22
CA ALA A 73 -7.03 -16.91 5.49
C ALA A 73 -8.29 -17.62 5.99
N PHE A 74 -9.21 -18.01 5.09
CA PHE A 74 -10.42 -18.75 5.48
C PHE A 74 -10.15 -20.21 5.85
N ASP A 75 -9.18 -20.86 5.18
CA ASP A 75 -8.79 -22.24 5.46
C ASP A 75 -8.12 -22.39 6.84
N GLU A 76 -7.43 -21.35 7.33
CA GLU A 76 -6.86 -21.31 8.69
C GLU A 76 -7.91 -21.06 9.80
N VAL A 77 -9.13 -20.64 9.45
CA VAL A 77 -10.20 -20.31 10.41
C VAL A 77 -11.11 -21.51 10.71
N ILE A 78 -11.00 -22.61 9.96
CA ILE A 78 -11.69 -23.86 10.28
C ILE A 78 -10.86 -24.63 11.34
N VAL A 79 -11.12 -24.34 12.61
CA VAL A 79 -10.78 -25.17 13.77
C VAL A 79 -12.07 -25.66 14.43
#